data_AF-A0A1I3L8P5-F1
#
_entry.id   AF-A0A1I3L8P5-F1
#
_cell.length_a   1.000
_cell.length_b   1.000
_cell.length_c   1.000
_cell.angle_alpha   90.00
_cell.angle_beta   90.00
_cell.angle_gamma   90.00
#
_symmetry.space_group_name_H-M   'P 1'
#
loop_
_entity.id
_entity.type
_entity.pdbx_description
1 polymer ?
#
loop_
_entity_poly.entity_id
_entity_poly.type
_entity_poly.pdbx_seq_one_letter_code
_entity_poly.pdbx_strand_id
1 'polypeptide(L)'
;MTRPICIALTCPGTLLAQPTYFLQISTQEIGFPKQSNRIWKPCVWLNGTANKNCSVSIRAATPPARDICYRVDVTDLASPQNVRPISLTALYDILRADPTIFGTQKLNLEGATVTRDTVLLFQRGNISGINALMEYPLTTFMNYLDAPTLLAPIPQVFTFTLPKIRNRHAGFSAALTWNDSILFAASVEDTDNEIDDGPTLGSFIGMLRGKEILWVVPVELNGSIAPVKIEGIAILQVQENLLEIAGVTDNDADASEIFCIKIQ
;
A
#
# COMPACT_ATOMS: atom_id res chain seq x y z
N MET A 1 5.50 10.47 15.62
CA MET A 1 5.98 9.15 16.13
C MET A 1 5.76 8.15 15.00
N THR A 2 6.78 7.70 14.27
CA THR A 2 6.56 6.93 13.04
C THR A 2 6.14 5.48 13.29
N ARG A 3 5.08 5.07 12.61
CA ARG A 3 4.41 3.77 12.76
C ARG A 3 5.07 2.68 11.91
N PRO A 4 5.17 1.44 12.41
CA PRO A 4 5.47 0.29 11.55
C PRO A 4 4.27 -0.03 10.64
N ILE A 5 4.54 -0.66 9.51
CA ILE A 5 3.68 -0.71 8.34
C ILE A 5 3.56 -2.21 7.93
N CYS A 6 2.35 -2.83 7.94
CA CYS A 6 1.95 -4.24 7.70
C CYS A 6 0.54 -4.39 7.03
N ILE A 7 0.43 -4.50 5.69
CA ILE A 7 -0.78 -4.94 4.94
C ILE A 7 -0.65 -6.34 4.29
N ALA A 8 -1.76 -7.09 4.29
CA ALA A 8 -1.85 -8.43 3.70
C ALA A 8 -2.66 -8.50 2.38
N LEU A 9 -2.13 -9.07 1.29
CA LEU A 9 -2.75 -9.08 -0.07
C LEU A 9 -2.48 -10.33 -0.95
N THR A 10 -3.45 -11.22 -1.10
CA THR A 10 -3.30 -12.44 -1.92
C THR A 10 -3.03 -12.17 -3.42
N CYS A 11 -2.11 -12.93 -4.04
CA CYS A 11 -2.02 -13.01 -5.50
C CYS A 11 -2.99 -14.10 -6.01
N PRO A 12 -3.80 -13.84 -7.05
CA PRO A 12 -4.75 -14.83 -7.58
C PRO A 12 -4.01 -15.99 -8.25
N GLY A 13 -4.08 -17.17 -7.63
CA GLY A 13 -3.74 -18.43 -8.27
C GLY A 13 -4.82 -18.84 -9.28
N THR A 14 -4.39 -19.47 -10.37
CA THR A 14 -5.27 -20.00 -11.41
C THR A 14 -6.10 -21.15 -10.85
N LEU A 15 -7.35 -20.90 -10.46
CA LEU A 15 -8.36 -21.94 -10.37
C LEU A 15 -9.75 -21.34 -10.59
N LEU A 16 -10.49 -22.01 -11.48
CA LEU A 16 -11.87 -21.74 -11.85
C LEU A 16 -12.78 -21.87 -10.62
N ALA A 17 -12.86 -20.83 -9.81
CA ALA A 17 -13.95 -20.49 -8.90
C ALA A 17 -13.61 -19.11 -8.32
N GLN A 18 -14.59 -18.20 -8.34
CA GLN A 18 -14.54 -16.85 -7.78
C GLN A 18 -13.59 -16.75 -6.55
N PRO A 19 -12.51 -15.95 -6.57
CA PRO A 19 -11.72 -15.73 -5.37
C PRO A 19 -12.51 -14.80 -4.46
N THR A 20 -13.02 -15.34 -3.36
CA THR A 20 -13.44 -14.56 -2.20
C THR A 20 -12.16 -13.97 -1.58
N TYR A 21 -11.94 -12.68 -1.77
CA TYR A 21 -10.82 -11.97 -1.14
C TYR A 21 -11.16 -11.73 0.33
N PHE A 22 -10.45 -12.38 1.25
CA PHE A 22 -10.53 -12.06 2.67
C PHE A 22 -9.42 -11.09 3.04
N LEU A 23 -9.79 -9.85 3.36
CA LEU A 23 -8.99 -9.05 4.27
C LEU A 23 -9.27 -9.59 5.67
N GLN A 24 -8.41 -10.48 6.18
CA GLN A 24 -8.44 -10.79 7.61
C GLN A 24 -7.71 -9.66 8.34
N ILE A 25 -8.47 -8.61 8.72
CA ILE A 25 -8.06 -7.75 9.84
C ILE A 25 -8.22 -8.61 11.08
N SER A 26 -7.14 -9.31 11.44
CA SER A 26 -7.07 -9.97 12.72
C SER A 26 -6.94 -8.91 13.80
N THR A 27 -8.01 -8.69 14.58
CA THR A 27 -7.89 -8.09 15.92
C THR A 27 -7.27 -9.07 16.93
N GLN A 28 -7.01 -10.32 16.52
CA GLN A 28 -6.14 -11.22 17.28
C GLN A 28 -4.69 -10.85 17.02
N GLU A 29 -3.97 -10.53 18.10
CA GLU A 29 -2.52 -10.47 18.16
C GLU A 29 -1.95 -11.72 17.49
N ILE A 30 -1.50 -11.61 16.24
CA ILE A 30 -0.50 -12.55 15.72
C ILE A 30 0.71 -12.31 16.62
N GLY A 31 1.04 -13.30 17.46
CA GLY A 31 2.00 -13.18 18.54
C GLY A 31 3.41 -12.88 18.04
N PHE A 32 3.69 -11.62 17.75
CA PHE A 32 5.02 -11.04 17.76
C PHE A 32 5.40 -10.75 19.23
N PRO A 33 6.68 -10.84 19.63
CA PRO A 33 7.10 -10.57 21.00
C PRO A 33 6.51 -9.22 21.47
N LYS A 34 5.71 -9.28 22.55
CA LYS A 34 4.89 -8.17 23.06
C LYS A 34 5.68 -6.86 23.19
N GLN A 35 5.53 -5.99 22.19
CA GLN A 35 5.72 -4.55 22.34
C GLN A 35 4.61 -3.81 21.60
N SER A 36 3.48 -3.66 22.31
CA SER A 36 2.36 -2.71 22.11
C SER A 36 1.36 -2.94 20.96
N ASN A 37 0.08 -2.77 21.31
CA ASN A 37 -1.10 -2.65 20.44
C ASN A 37 -0.87 -1.65 19.29
N ARG A 38 -0.47 -2.09 18.10
CA ARG A 38 -0.29 -1.20 16.93
C ARG A 38 -0.84 -1.84 15.67
N ILE A 39 -1.59 -1.06 14.89
CA ILE A 39 -2.08 -1.38 13.55
C ILE A 39 -1.07 -0.85 12.53
N TRP A 40 -1.01 -1.44 11.32
CA TRP A 40 0.13 -1.37 10.43
C TRP A 40 -0.29 -1.02 8.95
N LYS A 41 0.46 -0.18 8.18
CA LYS A 41 0.22 0.29 6.75
C LYS A 41 1.06 -0.40 5.61
N PRO A 42 1.22 0.04 4.33
CA PRO A 42 1.38 -0.84 3.15
C PRO A 42 2.43 -1.96 3.18
N CYS A 43 1.95 -3.18 2.91
CA CYS A 43 2.78 -4.35 2.64
C CYS A 43 2.24 -5.19 1.51
N VAL A 44 3.15 -5.95 0.89
CA VAL A 44 2.90 -6.74 -0.31
C VAL A 44 2.92 -8.20 0.08
N TRP A 45 1.96 -8.96 -0.43
CA TRP A 45 1.92 -10.40 -0.27
C TRP A 45 2.20 -11.06 -1.60
N LEU A 46 3.07 -12.07 -1.57
CA LEU A 46 3.67 -12.66 -2.76
C LEU A 46 3.47 -14.18 -2.67
N ASN A 47 2.49 -14.71 -3.40
CA ASN A 47 2.36 -16.16 -3.57
C ASN A 47 3.27 -16.59 -4.73
N GLY A 48 4.34 -17.32 -4.40
CA GLY A 48 5.18 -17.95 -5.41
C GLY A 48 4.53 -19.21 -5.96
N THR A 49 4.79 -19.53 -7.23
CA THR A 49 4.32 -20.74 -7.94
C THR A 49 4.84 -22.08 -7.37
N ALA A 50 5.56 -22.06 -6.25
CA ALA A 50 6.16 -23.21 -5.61
C ALA A 50 5.73 -23.32 -4.14
N ASN A 51 4.44 -23.52 -3.87
CA ASN A 51 3.91 -24.02 -2.59
C ASN A 51 4.39 -23.28 -1.30
N LYS A 52 4.76 -22.00 -1.41
CA LYS A 52 5.21 -21.17 -0.29
C LYS A 52 4.47 -19.83 -0.36
N ASN A 53 3.52 -19.63 0.53
CA ASN A 53 2.85 -18.34 0.70
C ASN A 53 3.75 -17.48 1.58
N CYS A 54 4.19 -16.35 1.05
CA CYS A 54 5.09 -15.45 1.77
C CYS A 54 4.50 -14.04 1.80
N SER A 55 4.54 -13.41 2.97
CA SER A 55 4.24 -11.99 3.10
C SER A 55 5.53 -11.19 3.30
N VAL A 56 5.57 -10.01 2.71
CA VAL A 56 6.69 -9.07 2.83
C VAL A 56 6.14 -7.75 3.31
N SER A 57 6.53 -7.36 4.52
CA SER A 57 6.14 -6.11 5.12
C SER A 57 7.22 -5.06 5.06
N ILE A 58 7.00 -3.98 4.31
CA ILE A 58 7.97 -2.88 4.13
C ILE A 58 7.70 -1.81 5.18
N ARG A 59 8.70 -1.46 6.00
CA ARG A 59 8.57 -0.41 7.01
C ARG A 59 9.08 0.92 6.46
N ALA A 60 8.40 2.03 6.76
CA ALA A 60 8.96 3.37 6.74
C ALA A 60 8.83 3.99 8.14
N ALA A 61 9.91 4.00 8.93
CA ALA A 61 9.97 4.58 10.29
C ALA A 61 10.98 5.74 10.42
N THR A 62 11.17 6.33 11.59
CA THR A 62 12.26 7.28 11.85
C THR A 62 13.59 6.51 11.90
N PRO A 63 14.68 7.03 11.30
CA PRO A 63 16.00 6.42 11.41
C PRO A 63 16.39 6.14 12.87
N PRO A 64 17.07 5.01 13.17
CA PRO A 64 17.65 4.04 12.22
C PRO A 64 16.66 2.96 11.73
N ALA A 65 15.38 3.00 12.11
CA ALA A 65 14.46 1.89 11.91
C ALA A 65 13.64 1.95 10.60
N ARG A 66 14.04 2.81 9.64
CA ARG A 66 13.27 3.18 8.44
C ARG A 66 13.38 2.20 7.27
N ASP A 67 14.42 1.39 7.21
CA ASP A 67 14.76 0.67 5.98
C ASP A 67 14.82 -0.83 6.27
N ILE A 68 13.75 -1.37 6.86
CA ILE A 68 13.63 -2.80 7.18
C ILE A 68 12.32 -3.31 6.59
N CYS A 69 12.34 -4.48 5.98
CA CYS A 69 11.14 -5.27 5.79
C CYS A 69 11.15 -6.56 6.61
N TYR A 70 9.98 -7.09 6.91
CA TYR A 70 9.82 -8.40 7.52
C TYR A 70 9.29 -9.37 6.47
N ARG A 71 10.00 -10.47 6.29
CA ARG A 71 9.48 -11.60 5.53
C ARG A 71 8.89 -12.60 6.49
N VAL A 72 7.67 -13.03 6.22
CA VAL A 72 6.94 -13.97 7.06
C VAL A 72 6.37 -15.07 6.18
N ASP A 73 6.54 -16.31 6.60
CA ASP A 73 5.85 -17.45 6.02
C ASP A 73 4.43 -17.50 6.58
N VAL A 74 3.46 -17.42 5.68
CA VAL A 74 2.04 -17.30 6.00
C VAL A 74 1.26 -18.41 5.32
N THR A 75 1.93 -19.54 5.07
CA THR A 75 1.31 -20.77 4.55
C THR A 75 0.19 -21.25 5.49
N ASP A 76 0.38 -21.11 6.81
CA ASP A 76 -0.68 -21.16 7.80
C ASP A 76 -0.92 -19.75 8.37
N LEU A 77 -2.05 -19.15 8.00
CA LEU A 77 -2.47 -17.83 8.49
C LEU A 77 -2.67 -17.78 10.01
N ALA A 78 -3.09 -18.89 10.61
CA ALA A 78 -3.30 -18.98 12.06
C ALA A 78 -1.97 -19.14 12.82
N SER A 79 -0.91 -19.57 12.13
CA SER A 79 0.41 -19.78 12.70
C SER A 79 1.52 -19.29 11.77
N PRO A 80 1.73 -17.97 11.64
CA PRO A 80 2.80 -17.42 10.83
C PRO A 80 4.18 -17.88 11.34
N GLN A 81 5.04 -18.29 10.41
CA GLN A 81 6.37 -18.85 10.70
C GLN A 81 7.47 -18.03 10.04
N ASN A 82 8.72 -18.34 10.39
CA ASN A 82 9.91 -17.84 9.67
C ASN A 82 9.97 -16.30 9.53
N VAL A 83 9.50 -15.57 10.54
CA VAL A 83 9.58 -14.11 10.59
C VAL A 83 11.05 -13.69 10.62
N ARG A 84 11.52 -13.06 9.53
CA ARG A 84 12.90 -12.55 9.44
C ARG A 84 12.93 -11.09 9.00
N PRO A 85 13.71 -10.22 9.68
CA PRO A 85 13.97 -8.87 9.18
C PRO A 85 14.95 -8.91 8.01
N ILE A 86 14.78 -7.99 7.07
CA ILE A 86 15.60 -7.79 5.89
C ILE A 86 15.88 -6.30 5.81
N SER A 87 17.14 -5.90 5.73
CA SER A 87 17.46 -4.50 5.44
C SER A 87 17.08 -4.17 3.99
N LEU A 88 16.35 -3.07 3.83
CA LEU A 88 16.03 -2.45 2.55
C LEU A 88 16.86 -1.20 2.29
N THR A 89 17.90 -0.94 3.07
CA THR A 89 18.69 0.31 2.98
C THR A 89 19.16 0.57 1.55
N ALA A 90 19.73 -0.42 0.88
CA ALA A 90 20.18 -0.29 -0.51
C ALA A 90 19.02 0.06 -1.48
N LEU A 91 17.84 -0.53 -1.30
CA LEU A 91 16.65 -0.22 -2.10
C LEU A 91 16.20 1.23 -1.87
N TYR A 92 16.10 1.64 -0.60
CA TYR A 92 15.71 2.99 -0.24
C TYR A 92 16.72 4.04 -0.70
N ASP A 93 18.02 3.72 -0.71
CA ASP A 93 19.05 4.62 -1.21
C ASP A 93 18.92 4.85 -2.72
N ILE A 94 18.60 3.82 -3.50
CA ILE A 94 18.26 3.97 -4.93
C ILE A 94 17.05 4.89 -5.10
N LEU A 95 15.99 4.66 -4.33
CA LEU A 95 14.76 5.46 -4.42
C LEU A 95 14.97 6.92 -4.03
N ARG A 96 15.79 7.19 -3.00
CA ARG A 96 16.15 8.54 -2.56
C ARG A 96 17.04 9.28 -3.56
N ALA A 97 17.85 8.55 -4.32
CA ALA A 97 18.74 9.13 -5.31
C ALA A 97 18.01 9.52 -6.61
N ASP A 98 16.79 9.03 -6.83
CA ASP A 98 16.00 9.34 -8.03
C ASP A 98 15.10 10.58 -7.82
N PRO A 99 15.39 11.72 -8.48
CA PRO A 99 14.61 12.94 -8.34
C PRO A 99 13.19 12.81 -8.90
N THR A 100 12.92 11.82 -9.76
CA THR A 100 11.58 11.55 -10.31
C THR A 100 10.66 10.84 -9.32
N ILE A 101 11.22 10.32 -8.22
CA ILE A 101 10.51 9.66 -7.13
C ILE A 101 10.47 10.57 -5.90
N PHE A 102 11.63 11.10 -5.50
CA PHE A 102 11.81 11.83 -4.24
C PHE A 102 11.28 13.28 -4.30
N GLY A 103 11.33 13.91 -5.48
CA GLY A 103 10.88 15.29 -5.66
C GLY A 103 11.59 16.26 -4.71
N THR A 104 10.81 17.01 -3.93
CA THR A 104 11.32 18.06 -3.02
C THR A 104 11.35 17.65 -1.55
N GLN A 105 10.81 16.48 -1.18
CA GLN A 105 10.63 16.05 0.21
C GLN A 105 10.97 14.56 0.40
N LYS A 106 10.59 13.96 1.53
CA LYS A 106 11.05 12.63 1.94
C LYS A 106 10.34 11.52 1.12
N LEU A 107 10.94 10.34 1.08
CA LEU A 107 10.33 9.16 0.45
C LEU A 107 9.21 8.61 1.35
N ASN A 108 7.98 8.57 0.88
CA ASN A 108 6.81 8.09 1.62
C ASN A 108 6.04 7.06 0.79
N LEU A 109 6.41 5.79 0.96
CA LEU A 109 5.73 4.67 0.30
C LEU A 109 4.47 4.32 1.09
N GLU A 110 3.31 4.54 0.47
CA GLU A 110 1.99 4.47 1.13
C GLU A 110 1.03 3.52 0.43
N GLY A 111 1.42 2.99 -0.74
CA GLY A 111 0.69 1.91 -1.40
C GLY A 111 1.67 0.85 -1.89
N ALA A 112 1.24 -0.40 -1.88
CA ALA A 112 2.01 -1.48 -2.45
C ALA A 112 1.07 -2.61 -2.87
N THR A 113 1.33 -3.22 -4.03
CA THR A 113 0.57 -4.38 -4.52
C THR A 113 1.42 -5.23 -5.45
N VAL A 114 0.87 -6.35 -5.92
CA VAL A 114 1.55 -7.26 -6.84
C VAL A 114 0.62 -7.65 -7.97
N THR A 115 1.16 -7.80 -9.17
CA THR A 115 0.48 -8.49 -10.27
C THR A 115 0.97 -9.94 -10.36
N ARG A 116 0.79 -10.59 -11.50
CA ARG A 116 1.35 -11.93 -11.73
C ARG A 116 2.88 -11.92 -11.72
N ASP A 117 3.48 -10.86 -12.23
CA ASP A 117 4.90 -10.79 -12.59
C ASP A 117 5.59 -9.49 -12.14
N THR A 118 4.87 -8.57 -11.50
CA THR A 118 5.44 -7.30 -11.02
C THR A 118 5.10 -6.99 -9.56
N VAL A 119 6.06 -6.46 -8.83
CA VAL A 119 5.84 -5.76 -7.55
C VAL A 119 5.68 -4.28 -7.86
N LEU A 120 4.65 -3.68 -7.28
CA LEU A 120 4.27 -2.30 -7.49
C LEU A 120 4.32 -1.57 -6.16
N LEU A 121 5.15 -0.53 -6.05
CA LEU A 121 5.21 0.36 -4.90
C LEU A 121 4.67 1.73 -5.30
N PHE A 122 4.02 2.44 -4.39
CA PHE A 122 3.43 3.75 -4.63
C PHE A 122 3.96 4.77 -3.65
N GLN A 123 4.59 5.80 -4.20
CA GLN A 123 5.06 6.99 -3.48
C GLN A 123 3.91 7.98 -3.39
N ARG A 124 3.68 8.49 -2.18
CA ARG A 124 2.70 9.51 -1.90
C ARG A 124 3.19 10.90 -2.29
N GLY A 125 2.38 11.58 -3.09
CA GLY A 125 2.70 12.91 -3.62
C GLY A 125 2.00 14.10 -2.95
N ASN A 126 1.26 13.92 -1.85
CA ASN A 126 0.48 15.00 -1.20
C ASN A 126 1.36 16.23 -0.90
N ILE A 127 2.60 15.98 -0.51
CA ILE A 127 3.54 17.00 -0.03
C ILE A 127 4.74 17.15 -0.98
N SER A 128 5.36 16.05 -1.40
CA SER A 128 6.45 16.06 -2.39
C SER A 128 6.01 16.61 -3.77
N GLY A 129 4.70 16.65 -4.03
CA GLY A 129 4.11 17.02 -5.32
C GLY A 129 4.19 15.91 -6.37
N ILE A 130 4.84 14.78 -6.06
CA ILE A 130 5.06 13.68 -6.99
C ILE A 130 4.41 12.41 -6.46
N ASN A 131 3.31 12.03 -7.10
CA ASN A 131 2.79 10.67 -6.97
C ASN A 131 3.53 9.78 -7.97
N ALA A 132 4.19 8.73 -7.49
CA ALA A 132 4.94 7.83 -8.36
C ALA A 132 4.60 6.37 -8.11
N LEU A 133 4.64 5.57 -9.18
CA LEU A 133 4.58 4.12 -9.20
C LEU A 133 5.96 3.59 -9.55
N MET A 134 6.49 2.68 -8.74
CA MET A 134 7.73 1.97 -8.99
C MET A 134 7.40 0.51 -9.26
N GLU A 135 7.73 0.06 -10.47
CA GLU A 135 7.51 -1.32 -10.91
C GLU A 135 8.82 -2.10 -10.89
N TYR A 136 8.77 -3.27 -10.28
CA TYR A 136 9.87 -4.23 -10.24
C TYR A 136 9.42 -5.57 -10.80
N PRO A 137 10.24 -6.26 -11.63
CA PRO A 137 9.98 -7.66 -11.94
C PRO A 137 9.93 -8.48 -10.64
N LEU A 138 8.84 -9.22 -10.44
CA LEU A 138 8.56 -9.95 -9.20
C LEU A 138 9.71 -10.89 -8.83
N THR A 139 10.21 -11.68 -9.78
CA THR A 139 11.32 -12.60 -9.55
C THR A 139 12.58 -11.87 -9.08
N THR A 140 12.90 -10.72 -9.69
CA THR A 140 14.07 -9.93 -9.31
C THR A 140 13.93 -9.37 -7.90
N PHE A 141 12.75 -8.82 -7.57
CA PHE A 141 12.47 -8.29 -6.23
C PHE A 141 12.54 -9.39 -5.17
N MET A 142 11.97 -10.57 -5.45
CA MET A 142 12.01 -11.71 -4.53
C MET A 142 13.42 -12.24 -4.30
N ASN A 143 14.22 -12.35 -5.35
CA ASN A 143 15.62 -12.77 -5.23
C ASN A 143 16.41 -11.80 -4.33
N TYR A 144 16.17 -10.49 -4.46
CA TYR A 144 16.77 -9.50 -3.58
C TYR A 144 16.36 -9.67 -2.11
N LEU A 145 15.09 -9.96 -1.83
CA LEU A 145 14.63 -10.20 -0.46
C LEU A 145 15.18 -11.51 0.14
N ASP A 146 15.35 -12.54 -0.68
CA ASP A 146 15.91 -13.82 -0.26
C ASP A 146 17.43 -13.79 -0.07
N ALA A 147 18.12 -12.91 -0.79
CA ALA A 147 19.56 -12.66 -0.66
C ALA A 147 19.87 -11.15 -0.73
N PRO A 148 19.69 -10.39 0.37
CA PRO A 148 19.87 -8.93 0.39
C PRO A 148 21.33 -8.46 0.24
N THR A 149 22.28 -9.39 0.05
CA THR A 149 23.65 -9.11 -0.38
C THR A 149 23.76 -8.86 -1.88
N LEU A 150 22.71 -9.15 -2.66
CA LEU A 150 22.60 -8.79 -4.07
C LEU A 150 22.36 -7.29 -4.23
N LEU A 151 22.72 -6.75 -5.40
CA LEU A 151 22.40 -5.37 -5.77
C LEU A 151 20.88 -5.16 -5.70
N ALA A 152 20.46 -4.07 -5.05
CA ALA A 152 19.05 -3.71 -5.01
C ALA A 152 18.53 -3.44 -6.43
N PRO A 153 17.32 -3.91 -6.79
CA PRO A 153 16.80 -3.72 -8.12
C PRO A 153 16.46 -2.25 -8.40
N ILE A 154 16.60 -1.84 -9.67
CA ILE A 154 16.22 -0.52 -10.15
C ILE A 154 14.79 -0.62 -10.71
N PRO A 155 13.83 0.22 -10.24
CA PRO A 155 12.47 0.17 -10.75
C PRO A 155 12.33 0.86 -12.10
N GLN A 156 11.26 0.50 -12.83
CA GLN A 156 10.66 1.42 -13.79
C GLN A 156 9.75 2.39 -13.03
N VAL A 157 9.83 3.69 -13.35
CA VAL A 157 9.11 4.74 -12.63
C VAL A 157 8.07 5.41 -13.53
N PHE A 158 6.86 5.57 -13.01
CA PHE A 158 5.79 6.35 -13.63
C PHE A 158 5.28 7.40 -12.65
N THR A 159 5.00 8.61 -13.12
CA THR A 159 4.47 9.68 -12.28
C THR A 159 3.04 10.04 -12.67
N PHE A 160 2.26 10.49 -11.68
CA PHE A 160 0.85 10.77 -11.83
C PHE A 160 0.50 12.14 -11.25
N THR A 161 -0.39 12.85 -11.94
CA THR A 161 -1.08 14.02 -11.39
C THR A 161 -2.44 13.57 -10.87
N LEU A 162 -2.63 13.62 -9.55
CA LEU A 162 -3.89 13.29 -8.91
C LEU A 162 -4.72 14.56 -8.64
N PRO A 163 -6.04 14.44 -8.43
CA PRO A 163 -6.92 15.57 -8.10
C PRO A 163 -6.50 16.34 -6.84
N LYS A 164 -7.17 17.49 -6.63
CA LYS A 164 -6.95 18.35 -5.46
C LYS A 164 -8.23 18.56 -4.66
N ILE A 165 -8.08 18.75 -3.35
CA ILE A 165 -9.13 19.32 -2.49
C ILE A 165 -8.57 20.59 -1.86
N ARG A 166 -9.27 21.72 -1.98
CA ARG A 166 -8.84 23.04 -1.46
C ARG A 166 -7.38 23.38 -1.81
N ASN A 167 -7.00 23.14 -3.06
CA ASN A 167 -5.64 23.34 -3.60
C ASN A 167 -4.53 22.43 -3.02
N ARG A 168 -4.86 21.47 -2.15
CA ARG A 168 -3.93 20.43 -1.69
C ARG A 168 -4.03 19.21 -2.60
N HIS A 169 -2.88 18.66 -3.00
CA HIS A 169 -2.80 17.51 -3.90
C HIS A 169 -3.17 16.22 -3.18
N ALA A 170 -3.95 15.34 -3.82
CA ALA A 170 -4.10 13.98 -3.32
C ALA A 170 -2.78 13.21 -3.46
N GLY A 171 -2.49 12.39 -2.46
CA GLY A 171 -1.36 11.48 -2.46
C GLY A 171 -1.81 10.03 -2.37
N PHE A 172 -1.21 9.11 -3.14
CA PHE A 172 -1.49 7.68 -3.01
C PHE A 172 -1.41 7.22 -1.54
N SER A 173 -2.38 6.43 -1.11
CA SER A 173 -2.50 5.97 0.28
C SER A 173 -2.92 4.50 0.42
N ALA A 174 -3.35 3.85 -0.67
CA ALA A 174 -3.50 2.41 -0.73
C ALA A 174 -3.51 1.94 -2.19
N ALA A 175 -3.18 0.68 -2.44
CA ALA A 175 -3.25 0.06 -3.76
C ALA A 175 -3.65 -1.42 -3.66
N LEU A 176 -4.41 -1.90 -4.63
CA LEU A 176 -4.89 -3.27 -4.76
C LEU A 176 -4.94 -3.66 -6.24
N THR A 177 -4.20 -4.68 -6.65
CA THR A 177 -4.36 -5.27 -7.97
C THR A 177 -5.72 -5.94 -8.11
N TRP A 178 -6.40 -5.67 -9.23
CA TRP A 178 -7.65 -6.30 -9.62
C TRP A 178 -7.66 -6.57 -11.13
N ASN A 179 -7.60 -7.85 -11.51
CA ASN A 179 -7.37 -8.28 -12.89
C ASN A 179 -6.07 -7.67 -13.45
N ASP A 180 -6.13 -7.03 -14.61
CA ASP A 180 -5.01 -6.32 -15.24
C ASP A 180 -4.99 -4.81 -14.91
N SER A 181 -5.69 -4.41 -13.85
CA SER A 181 -5.77 -3.03 -13.36
C SER A 181 -5.37 -2.95 -11.89
N ILE A 182 -5.12 -1.75 -11.39
CA ILE A 182 -4.90 -1.48 -9.96
C ILE A 182 -5.94 -0.48 -9.47
N LEU A 183 -6.72 -0.90 -8.49
CA LEU A 183 -7.57 -0.01 -7.70
C LEU A 183 -6.65 0.71 -6.69
N PHE A 184 -6.83 2.01 -6.52
CA PHE A 184 -6.04 2.79 -5.57
C PHE A 184 -6.92 3.72 -4.74
N ALA A 185 -6.43 4.05 -3.55
CA ALA A 185 -6.91 5.18 -2.76
C ALA A 185 -5.87 6.30 -2.78
N ALA A 186 -6.33 7.54 -2.73
CA ALA A 186 -5.47 8.70 -2.58
C ALA A 186 -6.08 9.70 -1.58
N SER A 187 -5.37 9.98 -0.51
CA SER A 187 -5.81 10.86 0.58
C SER A 187 -5.21 12.26 0.47
N VAL A 188 -5.99 13.28 0.79
CA VAL A 188 -5.58 14.68 0.88
C VAL A 188 -5.48 15.10 2.34
N GLU A 189 -4.31 15.55 2.75
CA GLU A 189 -4.08 16.13 4.08
C GLU A 189 -3.63 17.58 3.96
N ASP A 190 -4.17 18.43 4.84
CA ASP A 190 -3.77 19.83 4.94
C ASP A 190 -2.54 19.97 5.86
N THR A 191 -1.41 19.53 5.35
CA THR A 191 -0.10 19.63 6.01
C THR A 191 0.98 20.05 5.02
N ASP A 192 2.02 20.68 5.54
CA ASP A 192 3.18 21.13 4.76
C ASP A 192 4.40 20.21 4.94
N ASN A 193 4.32 19.17 5.79
CA ASN A 193 5.41 18.20 5.98
C ASN A 193 4.92 16.76 6.20
N GLU A 194 5.74 15.77 5.80
CA GLU A 194 5.38 14.33 5.83
C GLU A 194 5.48 13.67 7.22
N ILE A 195 5.77 14.44 8.28
CA ILE A 195 5.91 13.93 9.64
C ILE A 195 4.64 14.20 10.45
N ASP A 196 4.06 15.38 10.25
CA ASP A 196 2.89 15.86 10.97
C ASP A 196 1.65 15.58 10.13
N ASP A 197 0.76 14.73 10.66
CA ASP A 197 -0.56 14.54 10.08
C ASP A 197 -1.38 15.82 10.28
N GLY A 198 -1.68 16.49 9.16
CA GLY A 198 -2.61 17.61 9.13
C GLY A 198 -4.06 17.13 9.09
N PRO A 199 -5.06 18.03 9.21
CA PRO A 199 -6.44 17.66 9.02
C PRO A 199 -6.65 16.95 7.68
N THR A 200 -7.31 15.80 7.70
CA THR A 200 -7.67 15.12 6.46
C THR A 200 -8.81 15.88 5.77
N LEU A 201 -8.57 16.28 4.52
CA LEU A 201 -9.56 17.00 3.71
C LEU A 201 -10.49 16.06 2.95
N GLY A 202 -10.04 14.83 2.70
CA GLY A 202 -10.82 13.74 2.13
C GLY A 202 -9.97 12.75 1.35
N SER A 203 -10.63 11.80 0.71
CA SER A 203 -9.99 10.76 -0.10
C SER A 203 -10.64 10.61 -1.47
N PHE A 204 -9.90 10.02 -2.39
CA PHE A 204 -10.35 9.59 -3.69
C PHE A 204 -10.16 8.08 -3.84
N ILE A 205 -11.03 7.44 -4.62
CA ILE A 205 -10.80 6.09 -5.15
C ILE A 205 -10.62 6.21 -6.65
N GLY A 206 -9.65 5.49 -7.21
CA GLY A 206 -9.41 5.46 -8.63
C GLY A 206 -8.96 4.10 -9.13
N MET A 207 -8.90 3.98 -10.45
CA MET A 207 -8.41 2.80 -11.14
C MET A 207 -7.34 3.20 -12.14
N LEU A 208 -6.24 2.48 -12.15
CA LEU A 208 -5.18 2.62 -13.12
C LEU A 208 -4.97 1.32 -13.91
N ARG A 209 -4.51 1.45 -15.15
CA ARG A 209 -4.05 0.34 -15.99
C ARG A 209 -2.72 0.73 -16.62
N GLY A 210 -1.64 0.10 -16.19
CA GLY A 210 -0.28 0.55 -16.50
C GLY A 210 -0.09 2.00 -16.06
N LYS A 211 0.19 2.89 -17.02
CA LYS A 211 0.42 4.33 -16.78
C LYS A 211 -0.81 5.24 -16.93
N GLU A 212 -1.98 4.66 -17.18
CA GLU A 212 -3.20 5.42 -17.45
C GLU A 212 -4.15 5.35 -16.26
N ILE A 213 -4.64 6.52 -15.81
CA ILE A 213 -5.76 6.60 -14.85
C ILE A 213 -7.05 6.46 -15.65
N LEU A 214 -7.76 5.35 -15.46
CA LEU A 214 -9.03 5.09 -16.14
C LEU A 214 -10.14 5.96 -15.58
N TRP A 215 -10.17 6.12 -14.25
CA TRP A 215 -11.10 6.99 -13.53
C TRP A 215 -10.58 7.28 -12.13
N VAL A 216 -11.07 8.38 -11.55
CA VAL A 216 -10.82 8.78 -10.16
C VAL A 216 -12.02 9.59 -9.67
N VAL A 217 -12.56 9.21 -8.52
CA VAL A 217 -13.77 9.81 -7.94
C VAL A 217 -13.55 10.16 -6.47
N PRO A 218 -14.11 11.28 -5.97
CA PRO A 218 -14.03 11.61 -4.56
C PRO A 218 -14.87 10.63 -3.74
N VAL A 219 -14.44 10.38 -2.51
CA VAL A 219 -15.24 9.66 -1.53
C VAL A 219 -16.18 10.65 -0.86
N GLU A 220 -17.48 10.41 -0.98
CA GLU A 220 -18.52 11.30 -0.50
C GLU A 220 -19.38 10.63 0.57
N LEU A 221 -19.86 11.42 1.51
CA LEU A 221 -20.89 11.07 2.47
C LEU A 221 -21.98 12.14 2.40
N ASN A 222 -23.22 11.72 2.12
CA ASN A 222 -24.37 12.62 2.00
C ASN A 222 -24.17 13.77 0.98
N GLY A 223 -23.51 13.48 -0.15
CA GLY A 223 -23.29 14.44 -1.25
C GLY A 223 -22.22 15.50 -0.95
N SER A 224 -21.35 15.26 0.03
CA SER A 224 -20.18 16.08 0.32
C SER A 224 -18.95 15.20 0.49
N ILE A 225 -17.77 15.72 0.12
CA ILE A 225 -16.51 14.99 0.31
C ILE A 225 -16.34 14.63 1.78
N ALA A 226 -16.18 13.34 2.05
CA ALA A 226 -15.98 12.83 3.40
C ALA A 226 -14.53 13.11 3.83
N PRO A 227 -14.29 13.75 5.00
CA PRO A 227 -12.95 14.06 5.50
C PRO A 227 -12.29 12.83 6.14
N VAL A 228 -12.21 11.72 5.38
CA VAL A 228 -11.65 10.44 5.83
C VAL A 228 -10.35 10.13 5.10
N LYS A 229 -9.37 9.53 5.81
CA LYS A 229 -8.06 9.13 5.27
C LYS A 229 -8.08 7.64 4.99
N ILE A 230 -8.20 7.25 3.73
CA ILE A 230 -8.26 5.82 3.37
C ILE A 230 -6.84 5.29 3.21
N GLU A 231 -6.49 4.29 4.00
CA GLU A 231 -5.12 3.74 4.08
C GLU A 231 -5.09 2.22 3.85
N GLY A 232 -6.26 1.62 3.65
CA GLY A 232 -6.42 0.26 3.17
C GLY A 232 -7.68 0.17 2.32
N ILE A 233 -7.64 -0.68 1.29
CA ILE A 233 -8.79 -0.98 0.44
C ILE A 233 -8.88 -2.47 0.15
N ALA A 234 -10.09 -2.99 0.08
CA ALA A 234 -10.39 -4.35 -0.36
C ALA A 234 -11.69 -4.39 -1.16
N ILE A 235 -11.76 -5.21 -2.21
CA ILE A 235 -13.00 -5.40 -2.97
C ILE A 235 -13.90 -6.36 -2.20
N LEU A 236 -15.13 -5.93 -1.91
CA LEU A 236 -16.16 -6.74 -1.26
C LEU A 236 -17.04 -7.45 -2.30
N GLN A 237 -17.45 -6.71 -3.33
CA GLN A 237 -18.38 -7.22 -4.33
C GLN A 237 -18.20 -6.52 -5.68
N VAL A 238 -18.39 -7.27 -6.75
CA VAL A 238 -18.44 -6.77 -8.13
C VAL A 238 -19.73 -7.25 -8.78
N GLN A 239 -20.49 -6.32 -9.34
CA GLN A 239 -21.65 -6.56 -10.21
C GLN A 239 -21.51 -5.68 -11.46
N GLU A 240 -22.40 -5.85 -12.44
CA GLU A 240 -22.31 -5.19 -13.76
C GLU A 240 -22.09 -3.67 -13.67
N ASN A 241 -22.80 -2.99 -12.76
CA ASN A 241 -22.72 -1.53 -12.55
C ASN A 241 -22.48 -1.17 -11.08
N LEU A 242 -21.80 -2.04 -10.33
CA LEU A 242 -21.52 -1.79 -8.91
C LEU A 242 -20.21 -2.43 -8.49
N LEU A 243 -19.31 -1.60 -7.98
CA LEU A 243 -18.11 -2.02 -7.27
C LEU A 243 -18.25 -1.60 -5.80
N GLU A 244 -18.31 -2.59 -4.90
CA GLU A 244 -18.31 -2.36 -3.46
C GLU A 244 -16.92 -2.62 -2.89
N ILE A 245 -16.40 -1.64 -2.14
CA ILE A 245 -15.05 -1.61 -1.59
C ILE A 245 -15.14 -1.39 -0.08
N ALA A 246 -14.38 -2.15 0.70
CA ALA A 246 -14.07 -1.80 2.08
C ALA A 246 -12.89 -0.81 2.08
N GLY A 247 -13.09 0.39 2.61
CA GLY A 247 -12.03 1.34 2.94
C GLY A 247 -11.72 1.28 4.43
N VAL A 248 -10.45 1.39 4.81
CA VAL A 248 -10.01 1.38 6.21
C VAL A 248 -9.24 2.66 6.52
N THR A 249 -9.52 3.27 7.67
CA THR A 249 -8.72 4.36 8.25
C THR A 249 -7.79 3.79 9.33
N ASP A 250 -6.56 4.31 9.42
CA ASP A 250 -5.77 4.21 10.66
C ASP A 250 -5.71 5.61 11.28
N ASN A 251 -6.54 5.80 12.30
CA ASN A 251 -6.54 7.04 13.07
C ASN A 251 -5.58 6.89 14.25
N ASP A 252 -4.73 7.90 14.43
CA ASP A 252 -3.69 7.87 15.43
C ASP A 252 -4.19 7.97 16.86
N ALA A 253 -5.31 8.69 17.02
CA ALA A 253 -5.88 9.07 18.32
C ALA A 253 -7.20 8.35 18.65
N ASP A 254 -7.89 7.81 17.63
CA ASP A 254 -9.19 7.14 17.77
C ASP A 254 -9.16 5.71 17.19
N ALA A 255 -10.30 5.03 17.24
CA ALA A 255 -10.45 3.72 16.63
C ALA A 255 -10.30 3.79 15.10
N SER A 256 -9.62 2.80 14.52
CA SER A 256 -9.71 2.52 13.08
C SER A 256 -11.15 2.21 12.69
N GLU A 257 -11.57 2.75 11.56
CA GLU A 257 -12.92 2.56 11.02
C GLU A 257 -12.87 1.81 9.69
N ILE A 258 -13.94 1.06 9.41
CA ILE A 258 -14.14 0.37 8.14
C ILE A 258 -15.40 0.93 7.48
N PHE A 259 -15.27 1.38 6.24
CA PHE A 259 -16.34 1.96 5.45
C PHE A 259 -16.67 1.07 4.26
N CYS A 260 -17.95 0.95 3.93
CA CYS A 260 -18.37 0.42 2.64
C CYS A 260 -18.50 1.59 1.64
N ILE A 261 -17.69 1.57 0.60
CA ILE A 261 -17.70 2.55 -0.50
C ILE A 261 -18.32 1.86 -1.70
N LYS A 262 -19.30 2.52 -2.33
CA LYS A 262 -19.99 2.02 -3.53
C LYS A 262 -19.67 2.91 -4.72
N ILE A 263 -19.23 2.31 -5.80
CA ILE A 263 -18.95 2.97 -7.08
C ILE A 263 -19.90 2.40 -8.12
N GLN A 264 -20.62 3.28 -8.82
CA GLN A 264 -21.64 2.95 -9.82
C GLN A 264 -21.31 3.61 -11.15
#